data_AF-A0A9E6ZTD8-F1
#
_entry.id   AF-A0A9E6ZTD8-F1
#
_cell.length_a   1.000
_cell.length_b   1.000
_cell.length_c   1.000
_cell.angle_alpha   90.00
_cell.angle_beta   90.00
_cell.angle_gamma   90.00
#
_symmetry.space_group_name_H-M   'P 1'
#
loop_
_entity.id
_entity.type
_entity.pdbx_description
1 polymer ?
#
loop_
_entity_poly.entity_id
_entity_poly.type
_entity_poly.pdbx_seq_one_letter_code
_entity_poly.pdbx_strand_id
1 'polypeptide(L)'
;MKRVLPIIFTFLYLLAMLRPVMPVFEYIINKDYIAEFYCVNKDKPMLNCDGKCYLAKMIQAQQEDKKQNLPGIDLREYPIGFVNITECNLRNPKEFINKSFFYQELYSYQIHPSIYHPPDC
;
A
#
# COMPACT_ATOMS: atom_id res chain seq x y z
N MET A 1 -24.70 -17.95 -14.91
CA MET A 1 -24.78 -16.84 -13.92
C MET A 1 -23.70 -16.86 -12.84
N LYS A 2 -23.32 -17.99 -12.23
CA LYS A 2 -22.36 -18.02 -11.10
C LYS A 2 -20.97 -17.41 -11.37
N ARG A 3 -20.52 -17.35 -12.62
CA ARG A 3 -19.22 -16.76 -13.02
C ARG A 3 -19.24 -15.26 -13.32
N VAL A 4 -20.41 -14.66 -13.49
CA VAL A 4 -20.53 -13.22 -13.80
C VAL A 4 -20.35 -12.38 -12.53
N LEU A 5 -20.84 -12.89 -11.40
CA LEU A 5 -20.74 -12.24 -10.10
C LEU A 5 -19.29 -11.90 -9.69
N PRO A 6 -18.31 -12.83 -9.71
CA PRO A 6 -16.93 -12.50 -9.38
C PRO A 6 -16.32 -11.51 -10.38
N ILE A 7 -16.63 -11.60 -11.67
CA ILE A 7 -16.11 -10.66 -12.69
C ILE A 7 -16.56 -9.23 -12.38
N ILE A 8 -17.84 -9.05 -12.00
CA ILE A 8 -18.37 -7.74 -11.60
C ILE A 8 -17.63 -7.23 -10.36
N PHE A 9 -17.44 -8.06 -9.33
CA PHE A 9 -16.71 -7.64 -8.13
C PHE A 9 -15.25 -7.28 -8.42
N THR A 10 -14.57 -8.06 -9.27
CA THR A 10 -13.20 -7.75 -9.70
C THR A 10 -13.15 -6.42 -10.47
N PHE A 11 -14.09 -6.19 -11.38
CA PHE A 11 -14.16 -4.94 -12.13
C PHE A 11 -14.41 -3.73 -11.22
N LEU A 12 -15.36 -3.84 -10.28
CA LEU A 12 -15.64 -2.79 -9.29
C LEU A 12 -14.42 -2.49 -8.41
N TYR A 13 -13.67 -3.53 -8.02
CA TYR A 13 -12.42 -3.36 -7.29
C TYR A 13 -11.37 -2.59 -8.10
N LEU A 14 -11.19 -2.92 -9.38
CA LEU A 14 -10.27 -2.20 -10.27
C LEU A 14 -10.68 -0.72 -10.42
N LEU A 15 -11.96 -0.44 -10.57
CA LEU A 15 -12.47 0.94 -10.60
C LEU A 15 -12.20 1.69 -9.29
N ALA A 16 -12.33 1.03 -8.14
CA ALA A 16 -12.01 1.64 -6.85
C ALA A 16 -10.51 1.97 -6.73
N MET A 17 -9.63 1.17 -7.34
CA MET A 17 -8.18 1.39 -7.37
C MET A 17 -7.74 2.55 -8.27
N LEU A 18 -8.59 3.00 -9.21
CA LEU A 18 -8.28 4.17 -10.06
C LEU A 18 -8.36 5.49 -9.30
N ARG A 19 -9.13 5.56 -8.20
CA ARG A 19 -9.32 6.79 -7.42
C ARG A 19 -8.00 7.51 -7.07
N PRO A 20 -6.99 6.89 -6.43
CA PRO A 20 -5.74 7.57 -6.09
C PRO A 20 -4.91 8.01 -7.31
N VAL A 21 -5.18 7.47 -8.49
CA VAL A 21 -4.45 7.79 -9.74
C VAL A 21 -5.00 9.06 -10.39
N MET A 22 -6.27 9.39 -10.16
CA MET A 22 -6.97 10.50 -10.82
C MET A 22 -6.24 11.86 -10.72
N PRO A 23 -5.78 12.34 -9.54
CA PRO A 23 -5.13 13.64 -9.45
C PRO A 23 -3.82 13.74 -10.23
N VAL A 24 -3.09 12.62 -10.31
CA VAL A 24 -1.82 12.53 -11.06
C VAL A 24 -2.11 12.53 -12.56
N PHE A 25 -3.15 11.81 -12.99
CA PHE A 25 -3.57 11.78 -14.38
C PHE A 25 -4.01 13.16 -14.88
N GLU A 26 -4.84 13.86 -14.11
CA GLU A 26 -5.27 15.24 -14.41
C GLU A 26 -4.09 16.21 -14.50
N TYR A 27 -3.11 16.06 -13.61
CA TYR A 27 -1.89 16.86 -13.63
C TYR A 27 -1.04 16.62 -14.88
N ILE A 28 -0.91 15.38 -15.34
CA ILE A 28 -0.10 15.06 -16.53
C ILE A 28 -0.75 15.62 -17.80
N ILE A 29 -2.07 15.46 -17.95
CA ILE A 29 -2.80 15.95 -19.14
C ILE A 29 -2.79 17.47 -19.23
N ASN A 30 -2.99 18.16 -18.09
CA ASN A 30 -3.16 19.61 -18.06
C ASN A 30 -1.96 20.33 -17.46
N LYS A 31 -0.75 19.75 -17.53
CA LYS A 31 0.43 20.27 -16.83
C LYS A 31 0.71 21.74 -17.17
N ASP A 32 0.68 22.10 -18.44
CA ASP A 32 1.00 23.46 -18.90
C ASP A 32 -0.03 24.47 -18.39
N TYR A 33 -1.32 24.14 -18.50
CA TYR A 33 -2.41 24.94 -17.95
C TYR A 33 -2.28 25.07 -16.41
N ILE A 34 -1.91 24.00 -15.71
CA ILE A 34 -1.74 24.05 -14.26
C ILE A 34 -0.55 24.92 -13.85
N ALA A 35 0.57 24.82 -14.58
CA ALA A 35 1.73 25.65 -14.36
C ALA A 35 1.43 27.13 -14.65
N GLU A 36 0.65 27.42 -15.69
CA GLU A 36 0.31 28.78 -16.10
C GLU A 36 -0.74 29.43 -15.21
N PHE A 37 -1.73 28.72 -14.67
CA PHE A 37 -2.84 29.35 -13.93
C PHE A 37 -2.83 29.06 -12.42
N TYR A 38 -2.39 27.88 -11.99
CA TYR A 38 -2.48 27.45 -10.58
C TYR A 38 -1.13 27.42 -9.84
N CYS A 39 -0.02 27.67 -10.51
CA CYS A 39 1.30 27.73 -9.86
C CYS A 39 1.39 28.96 -8.94
N VAL A 40 1.65 28.72 -7.65
CA VAL A 40 1.83 29.77 -6.63
C VAL A 40 3.24 30.37 -6.59
N ASN A 41 4.23 29.68 -7.17
CA ASN A 41 5.65 30.06 -7.11
C ASN A 41 6.19 30.48 -8.49
N LYS A 42 5.39 31.15 -9.31
CA LYS A 42 5.81 31.60 -10.66
C LYS A 42 7.02 32.53 -10.61
N ASP A 43 7.08 33.39 -9.59
CA ASP A 43 8.17 34.36 -9.42
C ASP A 43 9.46 33.74 -8.87
N LYS A 44 9.45 32.45 -8.53
CA LYS A 44 10.59 31.72 -7.93
C LYS A 44 10.93 30.49 -8.77
N PRO A 45 11.47 30.67 -10.00
CA PRO A 45 11.77 29.56 -10.91
C PRO A 45 12.77 28.56 -10.32
N MET A 46 13.67 29.01 -9.44
CA MET A 46 14.63 28.17 -8.72
C MET A 46 13.98 27.04 -7.87
N LEU A 47 12.69 27.17 -7.53
CA LEU A 47 11.96 26.17 -6.75
C LEU A 47 11.37 25.02 -7.60
N ASN A 48 11.46 25.08 -8.93
CA ASN A 48 10.98 24.04 -9.85
C ASN A 48 9.55 23.55 -9.51
N CYS A 49 8.64 24.49 -9.24
CA CYS A 49 7.27 24.16 -8.83
C CYS A 49 6.51 23.44 -9.95
N ASP A 50 6.46 23.99 -11.16
CA ASP A 50 5.79 23.40 -12.34
C ASP A 50 4.35 22.92 -12.09
N GLY A 51 3.62 23.52 -11.14
CA GLY A 51 2.29 23.08 -10.74
C GLY A 51 2.24 21.94 -9.70
N LYS A 52 3.39 21.42 -9.24
CA LYS A 52 3.48 20.35 -8.23
C LYS A 52 2.86 20.72 -6.88
N CYS A 53 2.90 22.00 -6.49
CA CYS A 53 2.22 22.46 -5.28
C CYS A 53 0.69 22.33 -5.38
N TYR A 54 0.12 22.51 -6.57
CA TYR A 54 -1.30 22.29 -6.80
C TYR A 54 -1.64 20.79 -6.76
N LEU A 55 -0.83 19.95 -7.40
CA LEU A 55 -0.97 18.48 -7.31
C LEU A 55 -0.94 17.99 -5.85
N ALA A 56 -0.01 18.51 -5.04
CA ALA A 56 0.08 18.15 -3.62
C ALA A 56 -1.22 18.49 -2.85
N LYS A 57 -1.84 19.64 -3.15
CA LYS A 57 -3.14 20.02 -2.55
C LYS A 57 -4.26 19.07 -2.98
N MET A 58 -4.33 18.69 -4.26
CA MET A 58 -5.34 17.73 -4.73
C MET A 58 -5.22 16.36 -4.04
N ILE A 59 -3.99 15.88 -3.87
CA ILE A 59 -3.71 14.61 -3.16
C ILE A 59 -4.10 14.72 -1.68
N GLN A 60 -3.82 15.85 -1.02
CA GLN A 60 -4.20 16.09 0.38
C GLN A 60 -5.72 16.16 0.56
N ALA A 61 -6.43 16.88 -0.31
CA ALA A 61 -7.90 16.96 -0.26
C ALA A 61 -8.53 15.56 -0.39
N GLN A 62 -8.02 14.74 -1.31
CA GLN A 62 -8.48 13.36 -1.48
C GLN A 62 -8.24 12.48 -0.24
N GLN A 63 -7.19 12.76 0.54
CA GLN A 63 -6.91 12.08 1.80
C GLN A 63 -7.80 12.57 2.94
N GLU A 64 -8.09 13.87 3.01
CA GLU A 64 -8.99 14.47 4.01
C GLU A 64 -10.43 13.96 3.85
N ASP A 65 -10.92 13.80 2.61
CA ASP A 65 -12.21 13.18 2.33
C ASP A 65 -12.31 11.74 2.89
N LYS A 66 -11.18 11.02 3.02
CA LYS A 66 -11.14 9.68 3.62
C LYS A 66 -11.08 9.69 5.14
N LYS A 67 -10.51 10.72 5.76
CA LYS A 67 -10.37 10.82 7.23
C LYS A 67 -11.73 10.83 7.95
N GLN A 68 -12.81 11.16 7.26
CA GLN A 68 -14.14 11.14 7.85
C GLN A 68 -14.68 9.72 8.11
N ASN A 69 -14.13 8.64 7.53
CA ASN A 69 -14.65 7.28 7.78
C ASN A 69 -13.66 6.09 7.65
N LEU A 70 -12.38 6.26 7.29
CA LEU A 70 -11.41 5.16 7.27
C LEU A 70 -10.02 5.60 7.76
N PRO A 71 -9.26 4.74 8.48
CA PRO A 71 -7.86 4.99 8.77
C PRO A 71 -7.09 5.06 7.44
N GLY A 72 -6.46 6.20 7.18
CA GLY A 72 -5.57 6.35 6.04
C GLY A 72 -4.34 5.45 6.23
N ILE A 73 -3.98 4.69 5.21
CA ILE A 73 -2.75 3.89 5.23
C ILE A 73 -1.59 4.85 4.92
N ASP A 74 -0.85 5.30 5.94
CA ASP A 74 0.42 5.98 5.72
C ASP A 74 1.50 4.93 5.43
N LEU A 75 1.97 4.92 4.18
CA LEU A 75 3.00 3.98 3.74
C LEU A 75 4.33 4.19 4.47
N ARG A 76 4.57 5.36 5.08
CA ARG A 76 5.76 5.65 5.89
C ARG A 76 5.70 4.97 7.26
N GLU A 77 4.50 4.75 7.77
CA GLU A 77 4.26 4.05 9.04
C GLU A 77 4.06 2.55 8.83
N TYR A 78 4.02 2.08 7.57
CA TYR A 78 3.94 0.66 7.30
C TYR A 78 5.21 -0.02 7.81
N PRO A 79 5.11 -0.95 8.76
CA PRO A 79 6.28 -1.70 9.20
C PRO A 79 6.70 -2.56 8.02
N ILE A 80 7.69 -2.08 7.27
CA ILE A 80 8.50 -2.93 6.41
C ILE A 80 9.31 -3.80 7.38
N GLY A 81 8.63 -4.80 7.96
CA GLY A 81 9.32 -5.84 8.69
C GLY A 81 10.39 -6.42 7.78
N PHE A 82 11.49 -6.87 8.37
CA PHE A 82 12.53 -7.58 7.63
C PHE A 82 11.92 -8.89 7.09
N VAL A 83 11.32 -8.83 5.91
CA VAL A 83 11.01 -10.02 5.14
C VAL A 83 12.34 -10.48 4.57
N ASN A 84 12.96 -11.44 5.22
CA ASN A 84 14.02 -12.22 4.61
C ASN A 84 13.38 -13.04 3.49
N ILE A 85 13.36 -12.47 2.28
CA ILE A 85 12.91 -13.14 1.04
C ILE A 85 13.91 -14.21 0.59
N THR A 86 14.85 -14.60 1.46
CA THR A 86 16.09 -15.25 1.06
C THR A 86 15.91 -16.68 0.59
N GLU A 87 14.75 -17.33 0.78
CA GLU A 87 14.54 -18.68 0.25
C GLU A 87 13.09 -18.93 -0.22
N CYS A 88 12.65 -18.20 -1.24
CA CYS A 88 11.49 -18.64 -2.03
C CYS A 88 11.92 -19.82 -2.92
N ASN A 89 11.94 -21.03 -2.38
CA ASN A 89 12.01 -22.23 -3.21
C ASN A 89 10.68 -22.36 -3.97
N LEU A 90 10.66 -21.89 -5.22
CA LEU A 90 9.63 -22.22 -6.21
C LEU A 90 9.71 -23.71 -6.52
N ARG A 91 9.21 -24.53 -5.59
CA ARG A 91 8.98 -25.93 -5.86
C ARG A 91 7.81 -25.97 -6.83
N ASN A 92 8.10 -26.36 -8.07
CA ASN A 92 7.08 -26.67 -9.08
C ASN A 92 5.95 -27.43 -8.39
N PRO A 93 4.68 -26.97 -8.46
CA PRO A 93 3.57 -27.68 -7.86
C PRO A 93 3.40 -29.01 -8.60
N LYS A 94 4.12 -30.03 -8.16
CA LYS A 94 3.87 -31.40 -8.56
C LYS A 94 2.64 -31.84 -7.81
N GLU A 95 1.54 -31.81 -8.56
CA GLU A 95 0.31 -32.57 -8.40
C GLU A 95 -0.35 -32.55 -7.01
N PHE A 96 -1.60 -32.11 -7.01
CA PHE A 96 -2.52 -32.23 -5.88
C PHE A 96 -2.60 -33.70 -5.43
N ILE A 97 -1.80 -34.07 -4.43
CA ILE A 97 -2.00 -35.33 -3.70
C ILE A 97 -2.83 -34.98 -2.47
N ASN A 98 -4.08 -35.43 -2.47
CA ASN A 98 -4.93 -35.51 -1.29
C ASN A 98 -4.18 -36.24 -0.17
N LYS A 99 -3.54 -35.50 0.72
CA LYS A 99 -3.10 -36.02 2.01
C LYS A 99 -3.72 -35.16 3.09
N SER A 100 -4.65 -35.80 3.79
CA SER A 100 -5.23 -35.43 5.07
C SER A 100 -4.26 -34.56 5.89
N PHE A 101 -4.75 -33.41 6.34
CA PHE A 101 -4.04 -32.55 7.28
C PHE A 101 -3.85 -33.33 8.58
N PHE A 102 -2.66 -33.92 8.76
CA PHE A 102 -2.20 -34.39 10.06
C PHE A 102 -1.42 -33.26 10.71
N TYR A 103 -1.94 -32.71 11.81
CA TYR A 103 -1.22 -31.79 12.66
C TYR A 103 -0.07 -32.57 13.31
N GLN A 104 1.18 -32.23 12.96
CA GLN A 104 2.34 -32.70 13.70
C GLN A 104 2.68 -31.63 14.74
N GLU A 105 2.53 -31.96 16.02
CA GLU A 105 3.01 -31.12 17.12
C GLU A 105 4.55 -31.14 17.10
N LEU A 106 5.15 -30.23 16.34
CA LEU A 106 6.61 -30.05 16.29
C LEU A 106 7.12 -29.13 17.41
N TYR A 107 6.35 -28.97 18.48
CA TYR A 107 6.75 -28.16 19.63
C TYR A 107 7.63 -28.98 20.57
N SER A 108 8.94 -28.74 20.52
CA SER A 108 9.85 -29.14 21.59
C SER A 108 10.15 -27.93 22.47
N TYR A 109 9.57 -27.88 23.66
CA TYR A 109 9.92 -26.86 24.65
C TYR A 109 11.35 -27.11 25.14
N GLN A 110 12.29 -26.25 24.77
CA GLN A 110 13.59 -26.20 25.44
C GLN A 110 13.42 -25.32 26.68
N ILE A 111 13.29 -25.94 27.85
CA ILE A 111 13.38 -25.23 29.13
C ILE A 111 14.82 -24.75 29.26
N HIS A 112 15.09 -23.51 28.90
CA HIS A 112 16.27 -22.81 29.38
C HIS A 112 15.88 -22.13 30.69
N PRO A 113 16.59 -22.35 31.80
CA PRO A 113 16.34 -21.62 33.03
C PRO A 113 16.86 -20.18 32.85
N SER A 114 16.11 -19.34 32.14
CA SER A 114 16.34 -17.90 32.20
C SER A 114 15.65 -17.38 33.46
N ILE A 115 16.44 -17.00 34.46
CA ILE A 115 15.90 -16.29 35.60
C ILE A 115 15.46 -14.91 35.09
N TYR A 116 14.14 -14.73 35.01
CA TYR A 116 13.52 -13.49 34.58
C TYR A 116 13.75 -12.46 35.68
N HIS A 117 14.63 -11.49 35.44
CA HIS A 117 14.70 -10.29 36.25
C HIS A 117 14.39 -9.09 35.34
N PRO A 118 13.52 -8.17 35.77
CA PRO A 118 13.34 -6.92 35.04
C PRO A 118 14.66 -6.15 34.97
N PRO A 119 14.88 -5.31 33.94
CA PRO A 119 16.04 -4.44 33.90
C PRO A 119 16.03 -3.52 35.11
N ASP A 120 17.16 -3.44 35.81
CA ASP A 120 17.34 -2.46 36.88
C ASP A 120 17.29 -1.04 36.29
N CYS A 121 16.56 -0.16 36.98
CA CYS A 121 16.30 1.24 36.62
C CYS A 121 17.58 2.07 36.43
#